data_AF-F2RUY1-F1
#
_entry.id   AF-F2RUY1-F1
#
_cell.length_a   1.000
_cell.length_b   1.000
_cell.length_c   1.000
_cell.angle_alpha   90.00
_cell.angle_beta   90.00
_cell.angle_gamma   90.00
#
_symmetry.space_group_name_H-M   'P 1'
#
loop_
_entity.id
_entity.type
_entity.pdbx_description
1 polymer ?
#
loop_
_entity_poly.entity_id
_entity_poly.type
_entity_poly.pdbx_seq_one_letter_code
_entity_poly.pdbx_strand_id
1 'polypeptide(L)'
;MARETLSAIIQTPAAASNLAIIDVRDSDHVGGNIVTSQWVPSSSFDVHVPELIRTLKDKEKVVFHCALSQQRGPSAALKYARERARVLGEDESAKQTIFVLDGGFVKWQEVFGNDPKLTNDYVKDIWDDY
;
A
#
# COMPACT_ATOMS: atom_id res chain seq x y z
N MET A 1 -8.54 2.01 -5.27
CA MET A 1 -8.53 0.63 -5.79
C MET A 1 -9.36 -0.21 -4.84
N ALA A 2 -10.30 -1.00 -5.36
CA ALA A 2 -11.08 -1.92 -4.54
C ALA A 2 -10.22 -3.12 -4.10
N ARG A 3 -10.51 -3.68 -2.91
CA ARG A 3 -9.76 -4.80 -2.32
C ARG A 3 -9.82 -6.06 -3.19
N GLU A 4 -10.95 -6.31 -3.85
CA GLU A 4 -11.14 -7.44 -4.76
C GLU A 4 -10.27 -7.30 -6.01
N THR A 5 -10.08 -6.08 -6.51
CA THR A 5 -9.15 -5.81 -7.61
C THR A 5 -7.71 -6.04 -7.19
N LEU A 6 -7.32 -5.55 -6.00
CA LEU A 6 -5.97 -5.73 -5.49
C LEU A 6 -5.64 -7.22 -5.25
N SER A 7 -6.57 -7.98 -4.66
CA SER A 7 -6.35 -9.41 -4.41
C SER A 7 -6.20 -10.22 -5.70
N ALA A 8 -6.97 -9.89 -6.75
CA ALA A 8 -6.83 -10.52 -8.06
C ALA A 8 -5.45 -10.23 -8.71
N ILE A 9 -4.93 -9.01 -8.54
CA ILE A 9 -3.59 -8.64 -9.03
C ILE A 9 -2.51 -9.42 -8.28
N ILE A 10 -2.59 -9.49 -6.94
CA ILE A 10 -1.61 -10.22 -6.10
C ILE A 10 -1.57 -11.70 -6.51
N GLN A 11 -2.71 -12.30 -6.80
CA GLN A 11 -2.81 -13.71 -7.19
C GLN A 11 -2.34 -13.99 -8.64
N THR A 12 -2.05 -12.96 -9.43
CA THR A 12 -1.57 -13.08 -10.81
C THR A 12 -0.06 -12.76 -10.85
N PRO A 13 0.84 -13.77 -10.93
CA PRO A 13 2.28 -13.55 -10.74
C PRO A 13 2.91 -12.49 -11.65
N ALA A 14 2.52 -12.47 -12.93
CA ALA A 14 3.01 -11.49 -13.90
C ALA A 14 2.54 -10.05 -13.61
N ALA A 15 1.39 -9.88 -12.98
CA ALA A 15 0.89 -8.56 -12.58
C ALA A 15 1.48 -8.13 -11.23
N ALA A 16 1.65 -9.08 -10.31
CA ALA A 16 2.26 -8.86 -9.00
C ALA A 16 3.71 -8.37 -9.08
N SER A 17 4.49 -8.80 -10.09
CA SER A 17 5.87 -8.33 -10.26
C SER A 17 5.97 -6.83 -10.53
N ASN A 18 4.95 -6.23 -11.15
CA ASN A 18 4.88 -4.80 -11.48
C ASN A 18 4.10 -3.97 -10.45
N LEU A 19 3.64 -4.60 -9.36
CA LEU A 19 2.93 -3.98 -8.26
C LEU A 19 3.89 -3.66 -7.11
N ALA A 20 3.60 -2.58 -6.40
CA ALA A 20 4.09 -2.32 -5.05
C ALA A 20 2.92 -1.90 -4.15
N ILE A 21 2.92 -2.38 -2.91
CA ILE A 21 1.91 -2.05 -1.91
C ILE A 21 2.63 -1.39 -0.73
N ILE A 22 2.24 -0.18 -0.37
CA ILE A 22 2.87 0.61 0.69
C ILE A 22 1.88 0.77 1.83
N ASP A 23 2.19 0.15 2.96
CA ASP A 23 1.42 0.26 4.18
C ASP A 23 1.98 1.41 5.02
N VAL A 24 1.19 2.46 5.20
CA VAL A 24 1.59 3.65 5.98
C VAL A 24 0.95 3.73 7.36
N ARG A 25 0.51 2.58 7.92
CA ARG A 25 0.11 2.49 9.33
C ARG A 25 1.31 2.71 10.25
N ASP A 26 1.05 3.20 11.46
CA ASP A 26 2.07 3.44 12.49
C ASP A 26 2.03 2.27 13.49
N SER A 27 1.69 2.53 14.75
CA SER A 27 1.51 1.47 15.76
C SER A 27 0.35 0.52 15.43
N ASP A 28 -0.61 0.96 14.62
CA ASP A 28 -1.75 0.18 14.14
C ASP A 28 -1.42 -0.75 12.96
N HIS A 29 -0.13 -0.94 12.65
CA HIS A 29 0.34 -1.98 11.73
C HIS A 29 0.19 -3.40 12.32
N VAL A 30 0.18 -3.53 13.64
CA VAL A 30 0.01 -4.80 14.36
C VAL A 30 -1.35 -5.43 14.03
N GLY A 31 -1.41 -6.77 13.98
CA GLY A 31 -2.64 -7.53 13.73
C GLY A 31 -2.80 -8.04 12.30
N GLY A 32 -1.82 -7.80 11.44
CA GLY A 32 -1.73 -8.38 10.10
C GLY A 32 -1.36 -7.34 9.06
N ASN A 33 -0.84 -7.79 7.93
CA ASN A 33 -0.45 -6.94 6.81
C ASN A 33 -0.70 -7.66 5.47
N ILE A 34 -0.86 -6.88 4.39
CA ILE A 34 -1.09 -7.45 3.05
C ILE A 34 0.21 -8.12 2.59
N VAL A 35 0.10 -9.32 2.01
CA VAL A 35 1.24 -10.03 1.43
C VAL A 35 2.01 -9.12 0.47
N THR A 36 3.35 -9.15 0.59
CA THR A 36 4.30 -8.30 -0.16
C THR A 36 4.24 -6.80 0.10
N SER A 37 3.42 -6.33 1.05
CA SER A 37 3.45 -4.90 1.38
C SER A 37 4.77 -4.50 2.03
N GLN A 38 5.22 -3.30 1.69
CA GLN A 38 6.33 -2.64 2.36
C GLN A 38 5.75 -1.73 3.44
N TRP A 39 6.13 -1.97 4.69
CA TRP A 39 5.73 -1.11 5.80
C TRP A 39 6.60 0.16 5.85
N VAL A 40 5.95 1.32 5.73
CA VAL A 40 6.58 2.65 5.78
C VAL A 40 5.70 3.58 6.61
N PRO A 41 5.90 3.66 7.94
CA PRO A 41 5.04 4.41 8.85
C PRO A 41 4.81 5.86 8.42
N SER A 42 3.59 6.36 8.59
CA SER A 42 3.26 7.74 8.22
C SER A 42 4.09 8.79 8.97
N SER A 43 4.42 8.49 10.23
CA SER A 43 5.26 9.32 11.11
C SER A 43 6.70 9.53 10.59
N SER A 44 7.22 8.58 9.81
CA SER A 44 8.55 8.66 9.19
C SER A 44 8.51 8.71 7.66
N PHE A 45 7.32 8.84 7.04
CA PHE A 45 7.17 8.69 5.60
C PHE A 45 8.07 9.64 4.82
N ASP A 46 8.19 10.88 5.29
CA ASP A 46 8.97 11.96 4.68
C ASP A 46 10.44 11.59 4.42
N VAL A 47 11.06 10.89 5.37
CA VAL A 47 12.47 10.50 5.23
C VAL A 47 12.66 9.34 4.25
N HIS A 48 11.61 8.55 4.01
CA HIS A 48 11.63 7.40 3.11
C HIS A 48 11.22 7.72 1.67
N VAL A 49 10.52 8.85 1.42
CA VAL A 49 10.07 9.22 0.06
C VAL A 49 11.19 9.18 -0.99
N PRO A 50 12.40 9.72 -0.75
CA PRO A 50 13.48 9.66 -1.73
C PRO A 50 13.88 8.22 -2.10
N GLU A 51 13.91 7.33 -1.10
CA GLU A 51 14.21 5.91 -1.32
C GLU A 51 13.08 5.23 -2.09
N LEU A 52 11.81 5.46 -1.71
CA LEU A 52 10.65 4.89 -2.41
C LEU A 52 10.64 5.29 -3.90
N ILE A 53 10.93 6.55 -4.22
CA ILE A 53 11.00 6.98 -5.63
C ILE A 53 12.08 6.20 -6.39
N ARG A 54 13.23 5.93 -5.76
CA ARG A 54 14.33 5.19 -6.37
C ARG A 54 13.99 3.71 -6.55
N THR A 55 13.44 3.06 -5.53
CA THR A 55 13.20 1.60 -5.53
C THR A 55 11.95 1.21 -6.29
N LEU A 56 10.94 2.07 -6.32
CA LEU A 56 9.68 1.81 -7.00
C LEU A 56 9.63 2.38 -8.43
N LYS A 57 10.74 2.96 -8.93
CA LYS A 57 10.79 3.68 -10.21
C LYS A 57 10.17 2.89 -11.37
N ASP A 58 10.50 1.60 -11.47
CA ASP A 58 10.11 0.73 -12.59
C ASP A 58 8.79 -0.03 -12.34
N LYS A 59 8.14 0.21 -11.20
CA LYS A 59 6.82 -0.38 -10.90
C LYS A 59 5.75 0.34 -11.68
N GLU A 60 4.86 -0.41 -12.31
CA GLU A 60 3.74 0.17 -13.06
C GLU A 60 2.66 0.69 -12.12
N LYS A 61 2.41 -0.02 -11.01
CA LYS A 61 1.33 0.30 -10.06
C LYS A 61 1.87 0.38 -8.64
N VAL A 62 1.54 1.46 -7.93
CA VAL A 62 1.85 1.62 -6.51
C VAL A 62 0.57 1.89 -5.75
N VAL A 63 0.26 1.05 -4.76
CA VAL A 63 -0.96 1.15 -3.95
C VAL A 63 -0.58 1.53 -2.53
N PHE A 64 -1.06 2.70 -2.08
CA PHE A 64 -0.92 3.13 -0.69
C PHE A 64 -2.15 2.74 0.12
N HIS A 65 -1.96 2.42 1.39
CA HIS A 65 -3.07 2.25 2.33
C HIS A 65 -2.67 2.59 3.75
N CYS A 66 -3.66 2.83 4.61
CA CYS A 66 -3.47 2.80 6.06
C CYS A 66 -4.52 1.86 6.69
N ALA A 67 -4.96 2.13 7.92
CA ALA A 67 -6.05 1.35 8.53
C ALA A 67 -7.38 1.53 7.79
N LEU A 68 -7.83 2.77 7.59
CA LEU A 68 -9.10 3.10 6.93
C LEU A 68 -8.93 3.75 5.54
N SER A 69 -7.69 4.16 5.20
CA SER A 69 -7.37 4.93 3.99
C SER A 69 -8.11 6.26 3.82
N GLN A 70 -8.47 6.93 4.92
CA GLN A 70 -9.17 8.23 4.90
C GLN A 70 -8.24 9.45 5.03
N GLN A 71 -7.05 9.27 5.62
CA GLN A 71 -6.11 10.37 5.88
C GLN A 71 -4.68 9.98 5.50
N ARG A 72 -4.01 9.13 6.30
CA ARG A 72 -2.60 8.77 6.09
C ARG A 72 -2.31 8.18 4.71
N GLY A 73 -3.11 7.22 4.24
CA GLY A 73 -2.99 6.63 2.91
C GLY A 73 -3.08 7.66 1.76
N PRO A 74 -4.17 8.44 1.65
CA PRO A 74 -4.29 9.50 0.66
C PRO A 74 -3.19 10.57 0.75
N SER A 75 -2.80 11.00 1.95
CA SER A 75 -1.74 11.99 2.13
C SER A 75 -0.38 11.47 1.66
N ALA A 76 -0.03 10.22 1.99
CA ALA A 76 1.21 9.59 1.56
C ALA A 76 1.25 9.41 0.03
N ALA A 77 0.16 8.95 -0.58
CA ALA A 77 0.04 8.80 -2.02
C ALA A 77 0.24 10.13 -2.76
N LEU A 78 -0.43 11.20 -2.29
CA LEU A 78 -0.30 12.53 -2.88
C LEU A 78 1.12 13.10 -2.73
N LYS A 79 1.73 12.91 -1.56
CA LYS A 79 3.11 13.34 -1.31
C LYS A 79 4.08 12.61 -2.24
N TYR A 80 4.00 11.28 -2.29
CA TYR A 80 4.83 10.48 -3.18
C TYR A 80 4.67 10.90 -4.65
N ALA A 81 3.43 11.11 -5.13
CA ALA A 81 3.17 11.55 -6.50
C ALA A 81 3.86 12.89 -6.83
N ARG A 82 3.72 13.88 -5.95
CA ARG A 82 4.33 15.22 -6.14
C ARG A 82 5.85 15.16 -6.13
N GLU A 83 6.41 14.44 -5.17
CA GLU A 83 7.85 14.31 -5.01
C GLU A 83 8.46 13.54 -6.18
N ARG A 84 7.78 12.48 -6.67
CA ARG A 84 8.17 11.73 -7.86
C ARG A 84 8.18 12.61 -9.10
N ALA A 85 7.14 13.42 -9.32
CA ALA A 85 7.08 14.36 -10.44
C ALA A 85 8.20 15.41 -10.35
N ARG A 86 8.49 15.93 -9.16
CA ARG A 86 9.58 16.89 -8.94
C ARG A 86 10.96 16.30 -9.24
N VAL A 87 11.21 15.04 -8.86
CA VAL A 87 12.53 14.39 -8.97
C VAL A 87 12.77 13.79 -10.35
N LEU A 88 11.75 13.17 -10.95
CA LEU A 88 11.89 12.41 -12.20
C LEU A 88 11.31 13.13 -13.43
N GLY A 89 10.57 14.23 -13.23
CA GLY A 89 9.83 14.93 -14.29
C GLY A 89 8.44 14.31 -14.53
N GLU A 90 7.54 15.11 -15.11
CA GLU A 90 6.14 14.74 -15.36
C GLU A 90 6.01 13.51 -16.28
N ASP A 91 6.80 13.44 -17.35
CA ASP A 91 6.73 12.35 -18.34
C ASP A 91 7.10 11.00 -17.72
N GLU A 92 8.16 10.95 -16.92
CA GLU A 92 8.52 9.73 -16.19
C GLU A 92 7.54 9.42 -15.07
N SER A 93 6.92 10.45 -14.45
CA SER A 93 5.87 10.31 -13.43
C SER A 93 4.61 9.67 -13.97
N ALA A 94 4.19 10.07 -15.16
CA ALA A 94 2.98 9.57 -15.81
C ALA A 94 3.03 8.07 -16.15
N LYS A 95 4.22 7.45 -16.20
CA LYS A 95 4.38 6.00 -16.46
C LYS A 95 3.91 5.10 -15.31
N GLN A 96 3.75 5.65 -14.10
CA GLN A 96 3.36 4.91 -12.91
C GLN A 96 1.98 5.34 -12.44
N THR A 97 1.08 4.38 -12.24
CA THR A 97 -0.25 4.66 -11.70
C THR A 97 -0.25 4.48 -10.18
N ILE A 98 -0.62 5.55 -9.47
CA ILE A 98 -0.69 5.58 -8.01
C ILE A 98 -2.13 5.41 -7.57
N PHE A 99 -2.36 4.50 -6.62
CA PHE A 99 -3.67 4.20 -6.07
C PHE A 99 -3.68 4.33 -4.54
N VAL A 100 -4.88 4.51 -4.00
CA VAL A 100 -5.17 4.30 -2.58
C VAL A 100 -6.11 3.09 -2.47
N LEU A 101 -5.82 2.14 -1.57
CA LEU A 101 -6.71 1.01 -1.27
C LEU A 101 -7.95 1.51 -0.53
N ASP A 102 -9.13 1.30 -1.11
CA ASP A 102 -10.39 1.72 -0.49
C ASP A 102 -10.67 0.94 0.80
N GLY A 103 -11.06 1.67 1.85
CA GLY A 103 -11.31 1.12 3.19
C GLY A 103 -10.08 0.62 3.96
N GLY A 104 -8.88 0.72 3.38
CA GLY A 104 -7.62 0.36 4.02
C GLY A 104 -7.55 -1.10 4.48
N PHE A 105 -6.68 -1.36 5.46
CA PHE A 105 -6.50 -2.70 6.01
C PHE A 105 -7.72 -3.22 6.77
N VAL A 106 -8.55 -2.33 7.36
CA VAL A 106 -9.78 -2.72 8.07
C VAL A 106 -10.72 -3.47 7.12
N LYS A 107 -11.03 -2.90 5.95
CA LYS A 107 -11.88 -3.61 4.97
C LYS A 107 -11.17 -4.77 4.27
N TRP A 108 -9.85 -4.75 4.22
CA TRP A 108 -9.08 -5.88 3.68
C TRP A 108 -9.25 -7.11 4.56
N GLN A 109 -8.98 -6.97 5.87
CA GLN A 109 -8.96 -8.09 6.79
C GLN A 109 -10.35 -8.73 6.97
N GLU A 110 -11.43 -7.95 6.89
CA GLU A 110 -12.82 -8.45 6.94
C GLU A 110 -13.07 -9.59 5.92
N VAL A 111 -12.40 -9.54 4.77
CA VAL A 111 -12.62 -10.48 3.66
C VAL A 111 -11.44 -11.43 3.50
N PHE A 112 -10.21 -10.93 3.61
CA PHE A 112 -9.00 -11.66 3.27
C PHE A 112 -8.08 -11.92 4.47
N GLY A 113 -8.47 -11.54 5.70
CA GLY A 113 -7.63 -11.67 6.88
C GLY A 113 -7.17 -13.09 7.16
N ASN A 114 -8.08 -14.06 7.03
CA ASN A 114 -7.78 -15.49 7.24
C ASN A 114 -7.11 -16.18 6.03
N ASP A 115 -6.86 -15.47 4.92
CA ASP A 115 -6.21 -16.04 3.74
C ASP A 115 -4.70 -15.80 3.78
N PRO A 116 -3.87 -16.82 4.06
CA PRO A 116 -2.41 -16.67 4.16
C PRO A 116 -1.75 -16.38 2.81
N LYS A 117 -2.46 -16.49 1.68
CA LYS A 117 -1.94 -16.09 0.37
C LYS A 117 -2.03 -14.58 0.15
N LEU A 118 -2.84 -13.89 0.95
CA LEU A 118 -3.17 -12.48 0.80
C LEU A 118 -2.79 -11.66 2.03
N THR A 119 -2.73 -12.27 3.21
CA THR A 119 -2.48 -11.60 4.48
C THR A 119 -1.43 -12.36 5.30
N ASN A 120 -0.40 -11.64 5.74
CA ASN A 120 0.63 -12.14 6.67
C ASN A 120 0.28 -11.73 8.11
N ASP A 121 0.76 -12.52 9.07
CA ASP A 121 0.76 -12.21 10.51
C ASP A 121 -0.61 -11.79 11.05
N TYR A 122 -1.69 -12.34 10.49
CA TYR A 122 -3.04 -12.01 10.90
C TYR A 122 -3.32 -12.54 12.31
N VAL A 123 -3.73 -11.63 13.20
CA VAL A 123 -4.10 -11.97 14.58
C VAL A 123 -5.58 -11.66 14.77
N LYS A 124 -6.41 -12.70 14.60
CA LYS A 124 -7.87 -12.57 14.63
C LYS A 124 -8.38 -11.85 15.89
N ASP A 125 -7.82 -12.17 17.06
CA ASP A 125 -8.23 -11.61 18.35
C ASP A 125 -8.12 -10.07 18.42
N ILE A 126 -7.24 -9.46 17.61
CA ILE A 126 -7.12 -7.99 17.53
C ILE A 126 -8.32 -7.36 16.81
N TRP A 127 -9.03 -8.13 15.98
CA TRP A 127 -10.10 -7.68 15.10
C TRP A 127 -11.50 -8.10 15.55
N ASP A 128 -11.63 -9.07 16.46
CA ASP A 128 -12.93 -9.55 16.94
C ASP A 128 -13.71 -8.47 17.74
N ASP A 129 -13.03 -7.45 18.26
CA ASP A 129 -13.60 -6.33 19.02
C ASP A 129 -13.61 -4.97 18.26
N TYR A 130 -13.26 -4.97 16.98
CA TYR A 130 -13.03 -3.75 16.19
C TYR A 130 -14.28 -3.20 15.48
#